data_AF-A0A6B2G3C6-F1
#
_entry.id   AF-A0A6B2G3C6-F1
#
_cell.length_a   1.000
_cell.length_b   1.000
_cell.length_c   1.000
_cell.angle_alpha   90.00
_cell.angle_beta   90.00
_cell.angle_gamma   90.00
#
_symmetry.space_group_name_H-M   'P 1'
#
loop_
_entity.id
_entity.type
_entity.pdbx_description
1 polymer ?
#
loop_
_entity_poly.entity_id
_entity_poly.type
_entity_poly.pdbx_seq_one_letter_code
_entity_poly.pdbx_strand_id
1 'polypeptide(L)'
;TIYKNFDSLVPDAPDLIEKFLEMETDPSCQRNAYLTLIQMDQKRAINYLRNKATSVLSFGDVQQLAIIELVYSYCVDSYDKNSYLKYLYELLEASSPSVRFAAANTLLSLSDSSTALEYTSKCYTNLILKESDNNVKLVVLDRLSFIHSLKKNDWTLHDVALDLLSVLNVGASDSIVDLEVARRVLALVINLLTAERVETVVNFI
;
A
#
# COMPACT_ATOMS: atom_id res chain seq x y z
N THR A 1 -23.84 -8.80 -7.42
CA THR A 1 -23.70 -9.87 -8.44
C THR A 1 -24.90 -10.80 -8.31
N ILE A 2 -25.32 -11.48 -9.39
CA ILE A 2 -26.54 -12.32 -9.41
C ILE A 2 -26.59 -13.28 -8.22
N TYR A 3 -25.47 -13.91 -7.87
CA TYR A 3 -25.35 -14.79 -6.71
C TYR A 3 -25.72 -14.13 -5.37
N LYS A 4 -25.33 -12.87 -5.13
CA LYS A 4 -25.70 -12.16 -3.87
C LYS A 4 -27.20 -11.95 -3.72
N ASN A 5 -27.94 -11.90 -4.82
CA ASN A 5 -29.38 -11.63 -4.82
C ASN A 5 -30.20 -12.92 -4.98
N PHE A 6 -29.58 -13.99 -5.51
CA PHE A 6 -30.23 -15.24 -5.90
C PHE A 6 -29.27 -16.42 -5.68
N ASP A 7 -28.81 -16.58 -4.44
CA ASP A 7 -27.89 -17.65 -4.02
C ASP A 7 -28.46 -19.05 -4.30
N SER A 8 -29.78 -19.20 -4.22
CA SER A 8 -30.52 -20.43 -4.50
C SER A 8 -30.42 -20.90 -5.95
N LEU A 9 -30.04 -20.05 -6.91
CA LEU A 9 -29.93 -20.44 -8.32
C LEU A 9 -28.74 -21.37 -8.57
N VAL A 10 -27.61 -21.14 -7.89
CA VAL A 10 -26.38 -21.94 -8.02
C VAL A 10 -25.71 -21.99 -6.64
N PRO A 11 -26.26 -22.77 -5.68
CA PRO A 11 -25.83 -22.73 -4.28
C PRO A 11 -24.36 -23.17 -4.09
N ASP A 12 -23.85 -24.01 -4.99
CA ASP A 12 -22.48 -24.53 -5.03
C ASP A 12 -21.50 -23.63 -5.81
N ALA A 13 -21.92 -22.45 -6.25
CA ALA A 13 -21.04 -21.53 -6.99
C ALA A 13 -19.71 -21.21 -6.27
N PRO A 14 -19.67 -20.95 -4.93
CA PRO A 14 -18.40 -20.72 -4.25
C PRO A 14 -17.45 -21.91 -4.33
N ASP A 15 -17.97 -23.14 -4.19
CA ASP A 15 -17.18 -24.38 -4.31
C ASP A 15 -16.63 -24.57 -5.72
N LEU A 16 -17.43 -24.26 -6.75
CA LEU A 16 -17.01 -24.36 -8.15
C LEU A 16 -15.91 -23.35 -8.49
N ILE A 17 -16.03 -22.12 -7.99
CA ILE A 17 -15.03 -21.06 -8.20
C ILE A 17 -13.72 -21.40 -7.46
N GLU A 18 -13.79 -21.92 -6.24
CA GLU A 18 -12.61 -22.35 -5.48
C GLU A 18 -11.87 -23.48 -6.22
N LYS A 19 -12.57 -24.51 -6.69
CA LYS A 19 -11.99 -25.59 -7.51
C LYS A 19 -11.38 -25.08 -8.81
N PHE A 20 -12.06 -24.16 -9.48
CA PHE A 20 -11.52 -23.53 -10.69
C PHE A 20 -10.21 -22.80 -10.38
N LEU A 21 -10.15 -22.08 -9.26
CA LEU A 21 -8.99 -21.31 -8.82
C LEU A 21 -7.78 -22.19 -8.43
N GLU A 22 -8.00 -23.45 -8.07
CA GLU A 22 -6.95 -24.44 -7.82
C GLU A 22 -6.32 -25.00 -9.11
N MET A 23 -7.12 -25.16 -10.17
CA MET A 23 -6.68 -25.76 -11.44
C MET A 23 -6.22 -24.74 -12.48
N GLU A 24 -6.72 -23.51 -12.40
CA GLU A 24 -6.42 -22.46 -13.37
C GLU A 24 -4.95 -22.02 -13.28
N THR A 25 -4.35 -21.69 -14.42
CA THR A 25 -2.96 -21.23 -14.54
C THR A 25 -2.85 -19.82 -15.11
N ASP A 26 -3.87 -19.35 -15.83
CA ASP A 26 -3.88 -17.99 -16.35
C ASP A 26 -4.07 -16.97 -15.21
N PRO A 27 -3.15 -16.00 -15.05
CA PRO A 27 -3.22 -15.03 -13.95
C PRO A 27 -4.48 -14.15 -13.98
N SER A 28 -5.01 -13.83 -15.17
CA SER A 28 -6.19 -12.98 -15.31
C SER A 28 -7.45 -13.75 -14.89
N CYS A 29 -7.58 -15.01 -15.32
CA CYS A 29 -8.63 -15.92 -14.89
C CYS A 29 -8.57 -16.18 -13.38
N GLN A 30 -7.37 -16.45 -12.83
CA GLN A 30 -7.19 -16.60 -11.39
C GLN A 30 -7.64 -15.36 -10.62
N ARG A 31 -7.25 -14.16 -11.08
CA ARG A 31 -7.71 -12.91 -10.46
C ARG A 31 -9.23 -12.77 -10.52
N ASN A 32 -9.85 -13.01 -11.67
CA ASN A 32 -11.30 -12.85 -11.83
C ASN A 32 -12.08 -13.86 -10.97
N ALA A 33 -11.61 -15.11 -10.92
CA ALA A 33 -12.18 -16.13 -10.04
C ALA A 33 -12.01 -15.75 -8.57
N TYR A 34 -10.84 -15.24 -8.17
CA TYR A 34 -10.60 -14.80 -6.81
C TYR A 34 -11.48 -13.61 -6.42
N LEU A 35 -11.60 -12.58 -7.26
CA LEU A 35 -12.53 -11.45 -7.04
C LEU A 35 -13.98 -11.92 -6.94
N THR A 36 -14.36 -12.92 -7.74
CA THR A 36 -15.69 -13.52 -7.68
C THR A 36 -15.89 -14.25 -6.35
N LEU A 37 -14.90 -15.03 -5.90
CA LEU A 37 -14.94 -15.73 -4.61
C LEU A 37 -15.02 -14.76 -3.43
N ILE A 38 -14.27 -13.65 -3.46
CA ILE A 38 -14.34 -12.58 -2.45
C ILE A 38 -15.76 -12.03 -2.34
N GLN A 39 -16.47 -11.86 -3.46
CA GLN A 39 -17.85 -11.37 -3.46
C GLN A 39 -18.87 -12.41 -3.00
N MET A 40 -18.61 -13.70 -3.23
CA MET A 40 -19.55 -14.78 -2.90
C MET A 40 -19.36 -15.30 -1.47
N ASP A 41 -18.12 -15.57 -1.07
CA ASP A 41 -17.74 -16.11 0.23
C ASP A 41 -16.31 -15.66 0.61
N GLN A 42 -16.24 -14.57 1.40
CA GLN A 42 -14.97 -14.03 1.90
C GLN A 42 -14.20 -15.02 2.79
N LYS A 43 -14.90 -15.87 3.56
CA LYS A 43 -14.24 -16.82 4.48
C LYS A 43 -13.47 -17.86 3.67
N ARG A 44 -14.05 -18.35 2.58
CA ARG A 44 -13.36 -19.24 1.63
C ARG A 44 -12.18 -18.57 0.96
N ALA A 45 -12.34 -17.34 0.46
CA ALA A 45 -11.24 -16.60 -0.16
C ALA A 45 -10.02 -16.47 0.78
N ILE A 46 -10.26 -16.23 2.07
CA ILE A 46 -9.21 -16.17 3.08
C ILE A 46 -8.57 -17.53 3.36
N ASN A 47 -9.36 -18.58 3.46
CA ASN A 47 -8.83 -19.92 3.67
C ASN A 47 -7.97 -20.36 2.49
N TYR A 48 -8.40 -20.06 1.27
CA TYR A 48 -7.61 -20.24 0.06
C TYR A 48 -6.26 -19.50 0.16
N LEU A 49 -6.27 -18.22 0.54
CA LEU A 49 -5.05 -17.44 0.73
C LEU A 49 -4.12 -18.08 1.78
N ARG A 50 -4.65 -18.47 2.93
CA ARG A 50 -3.87 -19.10 4.02
C ARG A 50 -3.24 -20.42 3.60
N ASN A 51 -3.94 -21.21 2.80
CA ASN A 51 -3.48 -22.53 2.39
C ASN A 51 -2.46 -22.46 1.24
N LYS A 52 -2.65 -21.53 0.30
CA LYS A 52 -1.81 -21.41 -0.89
C LYS A 52 -0.59 -20.51 -0.71
N ALA A 53 -0.68 -19.48 0.13
CA ALA A 53 0.40 -18.52 0.30
C ALA A 53 1.45 -19.04 1.31
N THR A 54 2.60 -19.46 0.79
CA THR A 54 3.84 -19.44 1.59
C THR A 54 4.29 -18.00 1.87
N SER A 55 4.07 -17.12 0.89
CA SER A 55 4.33 -15.69 0.90
C SER A 55 3.39 -15.01 -0.10
N VAL A 56 2.81 -13.86 0.25
CA VAL A 56 1.94 -13.12 -0.68
C VAL A 56 2.71 -12.44 -1.81
N LEU A 57 4.03 -12.31 -1.65
CA LEU A 57 4.93 -11.82 -2.71
C LEU A 57 5.10 -12.81 -3.87
N SER A 58 4.77 -14.09 -3.66
CA SER A 58 4.85 -15.12 -4.71
C SER A 58 3.79 -14.99 -5.80
N PHE A 59 2.71 -14.25 -5.53
CA PHE A 59 1.65 -13.98 -6.48
C PHE A 59 2.06 -12.90 -7.47
N GLY A 60 1.47 -12.87 -8.66
CA GLY A 60 1.65 -11.77 -9.60
C GLY A 60 0.95 -10.49 -9.14
N ASP A 61 1.41 -9.33 -9.60
CA ASP A 61 0.95 -7.99 -9.20
C ASP A 61 -0.58 -7.86 -9.18
N VAL A 62 -1.25 -8.37 -10.21
CA VAL A 62 -2.70 -8.28 -10.37
C VAL A 62 -3.45 -9.07 -9.28
N GLN A 63 -2.89 -10.20 -8.86
CA GLN A 63 -3.43 -11.00 -7.76
C GLN A 63 -3.09 -10.39 -6.41
N GLN A 64 -1.89 -9.82 -6.24
CA GLN A 64 -1.51 -9.08 -5.05
C GLN A 64 -2.46 -7.90 -4.78
N LEU A 65 -2.87 -7.16 -5.83
CA LEU A 65 -3.89 -6.11 -5.73
C LEU A 65 -5.25 -6.65 -5.27
N ALA A 66 -5.70 -7.79 -5.81
CA ALA A 66 -6.94 -8.43 -5.37
C ALA A 66 -6.85 -8.95 -3.91
N ILE A 67 -5.67 -9.40 -3.47
CA ILE A 67 -5.41 -9.77 -2.08
C ILE A 67 -5.53 -8.54 -1.16
N ILE A 68 -5.02 -7.38 -1.57
CA ILE A 68 -5.16 -6.12 -0.81
C ILE A 68 -6.64 -5.76 -0.64
N GLU A 69 -7.44 -5.86 -1.70
CA GLU A 69 -8.89 -5.63 -1.64
C GLU A 69 -9.60 -6.59 -0.67
N LEU A 70 -9.24 -7.88 -0.69
CA LEU A 70 -9.77 -8.86 0.27
C LEU A 70 -9.40 -8.50 1.71
N VAL A 71 -8.12 -8.21 1.96
CA VAL A 71 -7.64 -7.88 3.30
C VAL A 71 -8.35 -6.64 3.82
N TYR A 72 -8.51 -5.61 2.99
CA TYR A 72 -9.30 -4.42 3.34
C TYR A 72 -10.74 -4.81 3.72
N SER A 73 -11.44 -5.49 2.81
CA SER A 73 -12.84 -5.82 3.01
C SER A 73 -13.07 -6.67 4.26
N TYR A 74 -12.19 -7.64 4.52
CA TYR A 74 -12.34 -8.50 5.69
C TYR A 74 -11.97 -7.80 7.00
N CYS A 75 -10.92 -6.99 7.01
CA CYS A 75 -10.51 -6.25 8.20
C CYS A 75 -11.51 -5.16 8.60
N VAL A 76 -12.29 -4.62 7.67
CA VAL A 76 -13.37 -3.69 8.01
C VAL A 76 -14.45 -4.39 8.84
N ASP A 77 -14.79 -5.64 8.49
CA ASP A 77 -15.90 -6.39 9.10
C ASP A 77 -15.46 -7.31 10.27
N SER A 78 -14.16 -7.55 10.44
CA SER A 78 -13.61 -8.54 11.38
C SER A 78 -13.02 -7.94 12.66
N TYR A 79 -13.18 -8.67 13.76
CA TYR A 79 -12.49 -8.37 15.03
C TYR A 79 -11.01 -8.76 15.03
N ASP A 80 -10.58 -9.67 14.14
CA ASP A 80 -9.20 -10.19 14.07
C ASP A 80 -8.36 -9.48 13.01
N LYS A 81 -8.32 -8.14 13.04
CA LYS A 81 -7.59 -7.33 12.04
C LYS A 81 -6.10 -7.66 11.98
N ASN A 82 -5.48 -7.84 13.16
CA ASN A 82 -4.03 -7.99 13.29
C ASN A 82 -3.49 -9.21 12.55
N SER A 83 -4.25 -10.31 12.48
CA SER A 83 -3.85 -11.53 11.79
C SER A 83 -3.69 -11.36 10.27
N TYR A 84 -4.28 -10.31 9.70
CA TYR A 84 -4.24 -10.05 8.25
C TYR A 84 -3.38 -8.85 7.88
N LEU A 85 -3.11 -7.92 8.81
CA LEU A 85 -2.19 -6.81 8.57
C LEU A 85 -0.79 -7.29 8.17
N LYS A 86 -0.37 -8.48 8.62
CA LYS A 86 0.90 -9.11 8.21
C LYS A 86 1.06 -9.21 6.68
N TYR A 87 -0.04 -9.47 5.95
CA TYR A 87 -0.01 -9.54 4.50
C TYR A 87 0.26 -8.16 3.87
N LEU A 88 -0.28 -7.09 4.46
CA LEU A 88 -0.02 -5.73 3.99
C LEU A 88 1.43 -5.34 4.24
N TYR A 89 1.97 -5.65 5.43
CA TYR A 89 3.39 -5.41 5.73
C TYR A 89 4.31 -6.13 4.74
N GLU A 90 4.00 -7.37 4.40
CA GLU A 90 4.76 -8.14 3.41
C GLU A 90 4.68 -7.48 2.01
N LEU A 91 3.50 -7.01 1.60
CA LEU A 91 3.29 -6.36 0.30
C LEU A 91 3.90 -4.95 0.20
N LEU A 92 4.34 -4.33 1.31
CA LEU A 92 5.14 -3.09 1.24
C LEU A 92 6.50 -3.30 0.57
N GLU A 93 6.99 -4.55 0.53
CA GLU A 93 8.24 -4.96 -0.12
C GLU A 93 8.00 -5.57 -1.52
N ALA A 94 6.79 -5.44 -2.07
CA ALA A 94 6.50 -5.92 -3.43
C ALA A 94 7.38 -5.25 -4.49
N SER A 95 7.76 -5.99 -5.53
CA SER A 95 8.52 -5.44 -6.66
C SER A 95 7.78 -4.31 -7.36
N SER A 96 6.46 -4.45 -7.48
CA SER A 96 5.57 -3.52 -8.16
C SER A 96 5.31 -2.25 -7.33
N PRO A 97 5.62 -1.05 -7.83
CA PRO A 97 5.30 0.21 -7.16
C PRO A 97 3.81 0.39 -6.88
N SER A 98 2.97 -0.06 -7.82
CA SER A 98 1.50 -0.01 -7.70
C SER A 98 1.00 -0.84 -6.52
N VAL A 99 1.56 -2.04 -6.33
CA VAL A 99 1.21 -2.92 -5.19
C VAL A 99 1.68 -2.28 -3.89
N ARG A 100 2.92 -1.80 -3.82
CA ARG A 100 3.46 -1.12 -2.63
C ARG A 100 2.60 0.07 -2.22
N PHE A 101 2.22 0.92 -3.18
CA PHE A 101 1.36 2.06 -2.93
C PHE A 101 -0.04 1.65 -2.44
N ALA A 102 -0.64 0.64 -3.07
CA ALA A 102 -1.96 0.12 -2.65
C ALA A 102 -1.91 -0.50 -1.24
N ALA A 103 -0.87 -1.26 -0.93
CA ALA A 103 -0.68 -1.87 0.38
C ALA A 103 -0.48 -0.81 1.46
N ALA A 104 0.37 0.19 1.21
CA ALA A 104 0.62 1.32 2.10
C ALA A 104 -0.66 2.13 2.40
N ASN A 105 -1.45 2.45 1.38
CA ASN A 105 -2.74 3.13 1.54
C ASN A 105 -3.74 2.30 2.37
N THR A 106 -3.80 1.00 2.12
CA THR A 106 -4.71 0.10 2.80
C THR A 106 -4.30 -0.06 4.27
N LEU A 107 -3.01 -0.22 4.54
CA LEU A 107 -2.47 -0.31 5.90
C LEU A 107 -2.79 0.95 6.71
N LEU A 108 -2.59 2.12 6.13
CA LEU A 108 -2.91 3.40 6.76
C LEU A 108 -4.42 3.58 7.03
N SER A 109 -5.27 2.98 6.20
CA SER A 109 -6.73 3.03 6.37
C SER A 109 -7.22 2.08 7.47
N LEU A 110 -6.45 1.04 7.80
CA LEU A 110 -6.83 0.00 8.76
C LEU A 110 -6.14 0.13 10.12
N SER A 111 -4.98 0.79 10.19
CA SER A 111 -4.18 0.93 11.41
C SER A 111 -3.56 2.32 11.53
N ASP A 112 -3.64 2.88 12.74
CA ASP A 112 -2.98 4.12 13.14
C ASP A 112 -1.84 3.89 14.15
N SER A 113 -1.39 2.62 14.28
CA SER A 113 -0.27 2.27 15.15
C SER A 113 1.03 2.95 14.70
N SER A 114 1.91 3.30 15.64
CA SER A 114 3.22 3.90 15.33
C SER A 114 4.03 3.04 14.35
N THR A 115 3.94 1.71 14.48
CA THR A 115 4.54 0.75 13.54
C THR A 115 3.96 0.85 12.13
N ALA A 116 2.64 0.90 11.97
CA ALA A 116 2.02 1.05 10.65
C ALA A 116 2.43 2.38 10.00
N LEU A 117 2.40 3.47 10.76
CA LEU A 117 2.81 4.79 10.28
C LEU A 117 4.29 4.82 9.86
N GLU A 118 5.18 4.16 10.60
CA GLU A 118 6.60 4.05 10.27
C GLU A 118 6.83 3.35 8.93
N TYR A 119 6.30 2.13 8.80
CA TYR A 119 6.48 1.31 7.59
C TYR A 119 5.85 1.97 6.36
N THR A 120 4.65 2.55 6.50
CA THR A 120 3.99 3.29 5.43
C THR A 120 4.80 4.53 5.02
N SER A 121 5.35 5.28 5.98
CA SER A 121 6.18 6.47 5.68
C SER A 121 7.46 6.10 4.93
N LYS A 122 8.13 5.03 5.36
CA LYS A 122 9.31 4.47 4.66
C LYS A 122 8.96 4.01 3.24
N CYS A 123 7.84 3.31 3.07
CA CYS A 123 7.36 2.86 1.77
C CYS A 123 7.09 4.05 0.82
N TYR A 124 6.36 5.06 1.28
CA TYR A 124 6.09 6.28 0.50
C TYR A 124 7.37 7.03 0.13
N THR A 125 8.31 7.17 1.06
CA THR A 125 9.60 7.81 0.80
C THR A 125 10.39 7.06 -0.27
N ASN A 126 10.41 5.72 -0.18
CA ASN A 126 11.04 4.87 -1.20
C ASN A 126 10.40 5.02 -2.58
N LEU A 127 9.07 5.13 -2.65
CA LEU A 127 8.34 5.38 -3.89
C LEU A 127 8.70 6.76 -4.47
N ILE A 128 8.74 7.81 -3.66
CA ILE A 128 9.12 9.16 -4.12
C ILE A 128 10.55 9.16 -4.70
N LEU A 129 11.47 8.42 -4.08
CA LEU A 129 12.86 8.33 -4.52
C LEU A 129 13.05 7.53 -5.82
N LYS A 130 12.30 6.45 -6.01
CA LYS A 130 12.51 5.50 -7.12
C LYS A 130 11.64 5.76 -8.35
N GLU A 131 10.44 6.32 -8.16
CA GLU A 131 9.54 6.57 -9.28
C GLU A 131 10.04 7.75 -10.13
N SER A 132 9.96 7.61 -11.46
CA SER A 132 10.36 8.68 -12.39
C SER A 132 9.22 9.66 -12.68
N ASP A 133 7.96 9.21 -12.58
CA ASP A 133 6.80 10.06 -12.83
C ASP A 133 6.57 11.02 -11.65
N ASN A 134 6.77 12.31 -11.91
CA ASN A 134 6.57 13.34 -10.92
C ASN A 134 5.12 13.44 -10.44
N ASN A 135 4.11 13.08 -11.24
CA ASN A 135 2.72 13.05 -10.77
C ASN A 135 2.53 12.00 -9.68
N VAL A 136 3.18 10.83 -9.83
CA VAL A 136 3.18 9.80 -8.80
C VAL A 136 3.87 10.33 -7.54
N LYS A 137 5.03 10.98 -7.66
CA LYS A 137 5.70 11.62 -6.51
C LYS A 137 4.79 12.61 -5.80
N LEU A 138 4.10 13.49 -6.53
CA LEU A 138 3.19 14.48 -5.95
C LEU A 138 2.03 13.83 -5.19
N VAL A 139 1.43 12.79 -5.76
CA VAL A 139 0.36 12.02 -5.09
C VAL A 139 0.88 11.35 -3.82
N VAL A 140 2.06 10.74 -3.87
CA VAL A 140 2.66 10.07 -2.71
C VAL A 140 3.06 11.08 -1.62
N LEU A 141 3.58 12.25 -2.00
CA LEU A 141 3.89 13.36 -1.08
C LEU A 141 2.65 13.87 -0.33
N ASP A 142 1.48 13.93 -0.99
CA ASP A 142 0.22 14.30 -0.33
C ASP A 142 -0.17 13.28 0.74
N ARG A 143 0.05 11.99 0.49
CA ARG A 143 -0.21 10.93 1.49
C ARG A 143 0.77 10.99 2.66
N LEU A 144 2.04 11.30 2.41
CA LEU A 144 3.03 11.48 3.47
C LEU A 144 2.72 12.72 4.32
N SER A 145 2.28 13.81 3.70
CA SER A 145 1.82 15.02 4.39
C SER A 145 0.59 14.74 5.27
N PHE A 146 -0.33 13.90 4.79
CA PHE A 146 -1.45 13.44 5.60
C PHE A 146 -1.00 12.67 6.85
N ILE A 147 0.00 11.78 6.75
CA ILE A 147 0.56 11.08 7.92
C ILE A 147 1.11 12.07 8.94
N HIS A 148 1.86 13.07 8.50
CA HIS A 148 2.37 14.12 9.39
C HIS A 148 1.26 14.86 10.12
N SER A 149 0.15 15.16 9.43
CA SER A 149 -1.00 15.85 10.04
C SER A 149 -1.67 15.09 11.20
N LEU A 150 -1.46 13.77 11.30
CA LEU A 150 -2.00 12.95 12.39
C LEU A 150 -1.35 13.24 13.75
N LYS A 151 -0.19 13.91 13.80
CA LYS A 151 0.56 14.26 15.05
C LYS A 151 0.80 13.09 16.02
N LYS A 152 0.78 11.86 15.51
CA LYS A 152 0.93 10.63 16.30
C LYS A 152 2.36 10.06 16.26
N ASN A 153 3.24 10.57 15.41
CA ASN A 153 4.51 9.92 15.09
C ASN A 153 5.62 10.92 14.70
N ASP A 154 5.93 11.87 15.59
CA ASP A 154 6.93 12.90 15.30
C ASP A 154 8.31 12.30 14.99
N TRP A 155 8.74 11.25 15.70
CA TRP A 155 10.10 10.70 15.56
C TRP A 155 10.39 10.07 14.19
N THR A 156 9.47 9.27 13.63
CA THR A 156 9.71 8.54 12.36
C THR A 156 9.84 9.43 11.14
N LEU A 157 9.23 10.61 11.19
CA LEU A 157 9.23 11.54 10.07
C LEU A 157 10.58 12.29 9.94
N HIS A 158 11.42 12.27 10.98
CA HIS A 158 12.74 12.90 10.93
C HIS A 158 13.71 12.13 10.01
N ASP A 159 13.76 10.81 10.09
CA ASP A 159 14.60 9.99 9.19
C ASP A 159 14.13 10.13 7.74
N VAL A 160 12.82 10.20 7.55
CA VAL A 160 12.17 10.47 6.26
C VAL A 160 12.58 11.83 5.68
N ALA A 161 12.83 12.85 6.52
CA ALA A 161 13.19 14.18 6.03
C ALA A 161 14.52 14.21 5.25
N LEU A 162 15.54 13.49 5.72
CA LEU A 162 16.84 13.41 5.04
C LEU A 162 16.75 12.64 3.73
N ASP A 163 16.01 11.53 3.73
CA ASP A 163 15.73 10.75 2.53
C ASP A 163 14.96 11.59 1.50
N LEU A 164 13.98 12.39 1.92
CA LEU A 164 13.24 13.30 1.05
C LEU A 164 14.12 14.40 0.46
N LEU A 165 15.06 14.97 1.22
CA LEU A 165 16.00 15.96 0.69
C LEU A 165 16.90 15.37 -0.41
N SER A 166 17.19 14.07 -0.35
CA SER A 166 17.94 13.38 -1.41
C SER A 166 17.21 13.41 -2.77
N VAL A 167 15.89 13.57 -2.80
CA VAL A 167 15.10 13.76 -4.03
C VAL A 167 15.53 15.05 -4.74
N LEU A 168 15.89 16.10 -3.99
CA LEU A 168 16.29 17.39 -4.53
C LEU A 168 17.66 17.32 -5.22
N ASN A 169 18.58 16.52 -4.67
CA ASN A 169 19.93 16.36 -5.21
C ASN A 169 19.97 15.62 -6.56
N VAL A 170 18.94 14.83 -6.86
CA VAL A 170 18.88 13.98 -8.06
C VAL A 170 18.20 14.69 -9.26
N GLY A 171 17.49 15.79 -9.02
CA GLY A 171 16.51 16.35 -9.97
C GLY A 171 16.71 17.80 -10.39
N ALA A 172 17.95 18.31 -10.45
CA ALA A 172 18.23 19.64 -11.01
C ALA A 172 18.11 19.64 -12.55
N SER A 173 16.93 19.39 -13.08
CA SER A 173 16.52 19.76 -14.42
C SER A 173 15.51 20.92 -14.33
N ASP A 174 15.66 21.92 -15.21
CA ASP A 174 14.86 23.16 -15.24
C ASP A 174 13.37 22.96 -15.65
N SER A 175 12.77 21.81 -15.36
CA SER A 175 11.35 21.55 -15.64
C SER A 175 10.46 22.11 -14.53
N ILE A 176 9.36 22.74 -14.93
CA ILE A 176 8.32 23.27 -14.01
C ILE A 176 7.79 22.18 -13.06
N VAL A 177 7.72 20.93 -13.53
CA VAL A 177 7.22 19.80 -12.74
C VAL A 177 8.23 19.38 -11.67
N ASP A 178 9.53 19.45 -11.98
CA ASP A 178 10.61 19.17 -11.02
C ASP A 178 10.62 20.23 -9.91
N LEU A 179 10.36 21.50 -10.28
CA LEU A 179 10.25 22.60 -9.33
C LEU A 179 9.06 22.45 -8.36
N GLU A 180 7.91 21.95 -8.82
CA GLU A 180 6.75 21.73 -7.94
C GLU A 180 6.99 20.57 -6.97
N VAL A 181 7.60 19.47 -7.43
CA VAL A 181 8.03 18.37 -6.54
C VAL A 181 9.00 18.91 -5.51
N ALA A 182 10.02 19.66 -5.92
CA ALA A 182 11.01 20.26 -5.02
C ALA A 182 10.36 21.19 -3.99
N ARG A 183 9.43 22.05 -4.42
CA ARG A 183 8.70 22.96 -3.53
C ARG A 183 7.89 22.21 -2.48
N ARG A 184 7.19 21.14 -2.88
CA ARG A 184 6.39 20.32 -1.94
C ARG A 184 7.26 19.52 -0.98
N VAL A 185 8.37 18.96 -1.47
CA VAL A 185 9.37 18.28 -0.64
C VAL A 185 9.91 19.23 0.42
N LEU A 186 10.38 20.41 0.02
CA LEU A 186 10.91 21.42 0.95
C LEU A 186 9.85 21.86 1.97
N ALA A 187 8.62 22.13 1.53
CA ALA A 187 7.53 22.50 2.42
C ALA A 187 7.24 21.40 3.46
N LEU A 188 7.24 20.14 3.05
CA LEU A 188 7.07 19.01 3.96
C LEU A 188 8.25 18.93 4.93
N VAL A 189 9.50 18.93 4.43
CA VAL A 189 10.71 18.85 5.27
C VAL A 189 10.76 19.97 6.31
N ILE A 190 10.43 21.22 5.93
CA ILE A 190 10.37 22.35 6.87
C ILE A 190 9.37 22.09 8.00
N ASN A 191 8.20 21.50 7.69
CA ASN A 191 7.21 21.15 8.71
C ASN A 191 7.64 19.97 9.59
N LEU A 192 8.54 19.11 9.10
CA LEU A 192 9.12 18.00 9.85
C LEU A 192 10.28 18.43 10.76
N LEU A 193 10.86 19.60 10.56
CA LEU A 193 12.04 20.05 11.30
C LEU A 193 11.70 20.61 12.68
N THR A 194 12.32 20.02 13.71
CA THR A 194 12.44 20.64 15.04
C THR A 194 13.67 21.55 15.13
N ALA A 195 13.63 22.54 16.05
CA ALA A 195 14.69 23.52 16.27
C ALA A 195 16.10 22.91 16.45
N GLU A 196 16.19 21.71 17.04
CA GLU A 196 17.45 21.02 17.35
C GLU A 196 18.21 20.51 16.11
N ARG A 197 17.56 20.40 14.95
CA ARG A 197 18.15 19.77 13.75
C ARG A 197 18.12 20.62 12.48
N VAL A 198 17.75 21.90 12.63
CA VAL A 198 17.83 22.89 11.54
C VAL A 198 19.25 22.94 10.96
N GLU A 199 20.27 22.88 11.83
CA GLU A 199 21.68 22.91 11.41
C GLU A 199 22.06 21.74 10.49
N THR A 200 21.56 20.52 10.77
CA THR A 200 21.82 19.35 9.93
C THR A 200 21.20 19.49 8.54
N VAL A 201 19.98 20.03 8.44
CA VAL A 201 19.33 20.24 7.14
C VAL A 201 19.96 21.40 6.37
N VAL A 202 20.32 22.49 7.04
CA VAL A 202 21.03 23.61 6.40
C VAL A 202 22.39 23.16 5.86
N ASN A 203 23.08 22.24 6.53
CA ASN A 203 24.34 21.68 6.04
C ASN A 203 24.16 20.64 4.91
N PHE A 204 22.95 20.10 4.71
CA PHE A 204 22.66 19.12 3.66
C PHE A 204 22.30 19.80 2.32
N ILE A 205 21.69 21.00 2.37
CA ILE A 205 21.37 21.86 1.23
C ILE A 205 22.64 22.54 0.71
#